data_AF-A0A0K9H7W3-F1
#
_entry.id   AF-A0A0K9H7W3-F1
#
_cell.length_a   1.000
_cell.length_b   1.000
_cell.length_c   1.000
_cell.angle_alpha   90.00
_cell.angle_beta   90.00
_cell.angle_gamma   90.00
#
_symmetry.space_group_name_H-M   'P 1'
#
loop_
_entity.id
_entity.type
_entity.pdbx_description
1 polymer ?
#
loop_
_entity_poly.entity_id
_entity_poly.type
_entity_poly.pdbx_seq_one_letter_code
_entity_poly.pdbx_strand_id
1 'polypeptide(L)'
;MKCNAQKSASLLLHVKTKCSSIELGWRKLKILIRTGERKKLSTETKTTIQQEREESFIKISKSLIETKDLGKYGDLDVYHLAIIKTLANNFQGAAFTGVIHIMRFIGMSTEQSSTKARTKESLLRLQKTGHIEIYEDLSMKSVMLDLKHANNYFIKPTGKDEEYNFAKVFYKDFQKIVAMKSDYKPKIFATYLNMVGYIFYNVSNDPISFILIDTVVKDTGINRKSVIEYLKILHKEEILFFVHFQINNTTTKNYCTRWIHKEDTAKWAVGLAEFHYKTDRSKFKGGGEGVSDERGVS
;
A
#
# COMPACT_ATOMS: atom_id res chain seq x y z
N MET A 1 -39.06 -40.33 -20.58
CA MET A 1 -37.81 -39.93 -19.89
C MET A 1 -36.65 -39.80 -20.88
N LYS A 2 -36.51 -38.67 -21.60
CA LYS A 2 -35.28 -38.28 -22.34
C LYS A 2 -35.28 -36.76 -22.53
N CYS A 3 -35.05 -35.99 -21.46
CA CYS A 3 -34.96 -34.51 -21.59
C CYS A 3 -34.05 -33.87 -20.52
N ASN A 4 -32.97 -34.53 -20.11
CA ASN A 4 -32.00 -33.94 -19.16
C ASN A 4 -30.52 -34.14 -19.53
N ALA A 5 -30.20 -34.76 -20.67
CA ALA A 5 -28.80 -34.96 -21.10
C ALA A 5 -28.25 -33.83 -22.01
N GLN A 6 -29.12 -33.09 -22.73
CA GLN A 6 -28.67 -32.09 -23.71
C GLN A 6 -28.28 -30.73 -23.09
N LYS A 7 -28.77 -30.38 -21.89
CA LYS A 7 -28.42 -29.09 -21.25
C LYS A 7 -27.03 -29.10 -20.58
N SER A 8 -26.54 -30.25 -20.11
CA SER A 8 -25.19 -30.35 -19.51
C SER A 8 -24.05 -30.33 -20.54
N ALA A 9 -24.29 -30.80 -21.77
CA ALA A 9 -23.28 -30.79 -22.83
C ALA A 9 -23.00 -29.37 -23.38
N SER A 10 -24.01 -28.49 -23.39
CA SER A 10 -23.89 -27.10 -23.84
C SER A 10 -23.05 -26.23 -22.90
N LEU A 11 -23.20 -26.41 -21.57
CA LEU A 11 -22.40 -25.68 -20.58
C LEU A 11 -20.93 -26.12 -20.56
N LEU A 12 -20.65 -27.41 -20.80
CA LEU A 12 -19.28 -27.93 -20.85
C LEU A 12 -18.51 -27.48 -22.10
N LEU A 13 -19.19 -27.22 -23.22
CA LEU A 13 -18.56 -26.67 -24.43
C LEU A 13 -18.19 -25.18 -24.28
N HIS A 14 -19.02 -24.39 -23.58
CA HIS A 14 -18.76 -22.95 -23.36
C HIS A 14 -17.62 -22.65 -22.38
N VAL A 15 -17.35 -23.58 -21.45
CA VAL A 15 -16.21 -23.45 -20.51
C VAL A 15 -14.89 -23.88 -21.17
N LYS A 16 -14.91 -24.86 -22.08
CA LYS A 16 -13.69 -25.30 -22.81
C LYS A 16 -13.19 -24.27 -23.83
N THR A 17 -14.08 -23.51 -24.48
CA THR A 17 -13.66 -22.49 -25.46
C THR A 17 -13.02 -21.26 -24.82
N LYS A 18 -13.44 -20.85 -23.62
CA LYS A 18 -12.80 -19.73 -22.87
C LYS A 18 -11.43 -20.08 -22.27
N CYS A 19 -11.12 -21.35 -22.04
CA CYS A 19 -9.80 -21.77 -21.57
C CYS A 19 -8.74 -21.77 -22.70
N SER A 20 -9.16 -22.02 -23.95
CA SER A 20 -8.24 -22.09 -25.11
C SER A 20 -7.72 -20.73 -25.59
N SER A 21 -8.49 -19.65 -25.42
CA SER A 21 -8.12 -18.30 -25.86
C SER A 21 -7.06 -17.65 -24.96
N ILE A 22 -6.98 -18.07 -23.70
CA ILE A 22 -5.93 -17.62 -22.77
C ILE A 22 -4.60 -18.33 -23.11
N GLU A 23 -4.60 -19.63 -23.37
CA GLU A 23 -3.39 -20.37 -23.76
C GLU A 23 -2.80 -19.90 -25.11
N LEU A 24 -3.63 -19.48 -26.07
CA LEU A 24 -3.16 -18.88 -27.32
C LEU A 24 -2.50 -17.51 -27.12
N GLY A 25 -2.94 -16.74 -26.12
CA GLY A 25 -2.31 -15.46 -25.74
C GLY A 25 -0.89 -15.65 -25.20
N TRP A 26 -0.66 -16.67 -24.38
CA TRP A 26 0.66 -16.99 -23.83
C TRP A 26 1.62 -17.61 -24.86
N ARG A 27 1.11 -18.33 -25.88
CA ARG A 27 1.93 -18.88 -26.97
C ARG A 27 2.39 -17.81 -27.96
N LYS A 28 1.57 -16.79 -28.25
CA LYS A 28 2.00 -15.64 -29.08
C LYS A 28 3.05 -14.77 -28.38
N LEU A 29 2.97 -14.62 -27.05
CA LEU A 29 3.99 -13.90 -26.27
C LEU A 29 5.35 -14.64 -26.27
N LYS A 30 5.34 -15.98 -26.35
CA LYS A 30 6.57 -16.80 -26.42
C LYS A 30 7.25 -16.79 -27.79
N ILE A 31 6.51 -16.53 -28.88
CA ILE A 31 7.08 -16.47 -30.24
C ILE A 31 7.70 -15.09 -30.52
N LEU A 32 7.15 -14.01 -29.95
CA LEU A 32 7.72 -12.66 -30.11
C LEU A 32 9.06 -12.44 -29.40
N ILE A 33 9.45 -13.35 -28.49
CA ILE A 33 10.74 -13.29 -27.75
C ILE A 33 11.88 -13.96 -28.55
N ARG A 34 11.60 -14.61 -29.69
CA ARG A 34 12.60 -15.42 -30.44
C ARG A 34 13.16 -14.79 -31.72
N THR A 35 12.71 -13.62 -32.14
CA THR A 35 13.33 -12.90 -33.28
C THR A 35 14.07 -11.68 -32.76
N GLY A 36 15.39 -11.86 -32.62
CA GLY A 36 16.29 -10.85 -32.10
C GLY A 36 16.48 -9.67 -33.04
N GLU A 37 16.26 -8.48 -32.52
CA GLU A 37 17.09 -7.32 -32.81
C GLU A 37 17.94 -7.04 -31.56
N ARG A 38 19.22 -7.43 -31.62
CA ARG A 38 20.22 -7.02 -30.63
C ARG A 38 20.48 -5.53 -30.79
N LYS A 39 19.62 -4.69 -30.21
CA LYS A 39 20.04 -3.36 -29.77
C LYS A 39 21.04 -3.57 -28.64
N LYS A 40 22.26 -3.06 -28.81
CA LYS A 40 23.24 -2.88 -27.73
C LYS A 40 22.53 -2.13 -26.60
N LEU A 41 22.11 -2.85 -25.57
CA LEU A 41 21.58 -2.29 -24.34
C LEU A 41 22.79 -1.71 -23.59
N SER A 42 23.00 -0.40 -23.68
CA SER A 42 23.87 0.28 -22.72
C SER A 42 23.19 0.12 -21.36
N THR A 43 23.72 -0.75 -20.50
CA THR A 43 23.28 -0.86 -19.11
C THR A 43 23.82 0.34 -18.34
N GLU A 44 23.23 1.51 -18.57
CA GLU A 44 23.35 2.61 -17.63
C GLU A 44 22.69 2.16 -16.32
N THR A 45 23.47 2.11 -15.24
CA THR A 45 22.96 1.83 -13.91
C THR A 45 22.06 2.99 -13.49
N LYS A 46 20.74 2.79 -13.58
CA LYS A 46 19.74 3.78 -13.14
C LYS A 46 19.91 4.08 -11.66
N THR A 47 19.81 5.35 -11.29
CA THR A 47 19.84 5.77 -9.87
C THR A 47 18.60 5.26 -9.14
N THR A 48 18.66 5.15 -7.80
CA THR A 48 17.53 4.67 -6.99
C THR A 48 16.28 5.56 -7.18
N ILE A 49 16.46 6.87 -7.38
CA ILE A 49 15.41 7.84 -7.72
C ILE A 49 14.79 7.56 -9.10
N GLN A 50 15.59 7.24 -10.12
CA GLN A 50 15.07 6.89 -11.44
C GLN A 50 14.28 5.58 -11.39
N GLN A 51 14.79 4.58 -10.67
CA GLN A 51 14.09 3.31 -10.47
C GLN A 51 12.74 3.52 -9.77
N GLU A 52 12.68 4.33 -8.71
CA GLU A 52 11.43 4.64 -8.03
C GLU A 52 10.42 5.36 -8.94
N ARG A 53 10.86 6.32 -9.75
CA ARG A 53 9.97 7.08 -10.66
C ARG A 53 9.28 6.19 -11.69
N GLU A 54 9.87 5.04 -12.00
CA GLU A 54 9.32 4.04 -12.91
C GLU A 54 8.40 3.02 -12.21
N GLU A 55 8.37 3.01 -10.87
CA GLU A 55 7.49 2.10 -10.13
C GLU A 55 6.04 2.57 -10.14
N SER A 56 5.15 1.63 -10.40
CA SER A 56 3.71 1.84 -10.26
C SER A 56 3.32 1.98 -8.78
N PHE A 57 2.42 2.92 -8.50
CA PHE A 57 1.89 3.19 -7.16
C PHE A 57 0.39 3.50 -7.22
N ILE A 58 -0.28 3.31 -6.08
CA ILE A 58 -1.62 3.87 -5.84
C ILE A 58 -1.48 5.19 -5.09
N LYS A 59 -2.37 6.12 -5.40
CA LYS A 59 -2.53 7.36 -4.64
C LYS A 59 -3.42 7.09 -3.44
N ILE A 60 -3.08 7.63 -2.28
CA ILE A 60 -3.97 7.69 -1.11
C ILE A 60 -3.99 9.14 -0.66
N SER A 61 -5.18 9.74 -0.52
CA SER A 61 -5.29 11.13 -0.04
C SER A 61 -4.55 11.29 1.30
N LYS A 62 -3.81 12.39 1.46
CA LYS A 62 -3.14 12.66 2.74
C LYS A 62 -4.11 12.88 3.90
N SER A 63 -5.36 13.28 3.62
CA SER A 63 -6.41 13.38 4.65
C SER A 63 -6.72 12.03 5.31
N LEU A 64 -6.31 10.91 4.70
CA LEU A 64 -6.50 9.55 5.23
C LEU A 64 -5.30 9.04 6.04
N ILE A 65 -4.24 9.83 6.20
CA ILE A 65 -3.07 9.47 7.03
C ILE A 65 -3.42 9.50 8.52
N GLU A 66 -4.25 10.47 8.91
CA GLU A 66 -4.76 10.66 10.28
C GLU A 66 -5.90 9.67 10.57
N THR A 67 -5.60 8.37 10.54
CA THR A 67 -6.60 7.30 10.63
C THR A 67 -7.41 7.35 11.92
N LYS A 68 -6.91 7.99 12.98
CA LYS A 68 -7.65 8.21 14.22
C LYS A 68 -8.93 9.01 14.00
N ASP A 69 -8.88 10.01 13.12
CA ASP A 69 -9.99 10.95 12.87
C ASP A 69 -11.09 10.34 12.00
N LEU A 70 -10.80 9.20 11.36
CA LEU A 70 -11.77 8.38 10.62
C LEU A 70 -12.59 7.47 11.55
N GLY A 71 -12.30 7.49 12.85
CA GLY A 71 -13.01 6.73 13.89
C GLY A 71 -12.34 5.39 14.23
N LYS A 72 -13.06 4.56 15.00
CA LYS A 72 -12.54 3.33 15.64
C LYS A 72 -11.83 2.35 14.69
N TYR A 73 -12.20 2.35 13.41
CA TYR A 73 -11.69 1.42 12.40
C TYR A 73 -11.06 2.14 11.20
N GLY A 74 -10.60 3.38 11.38
CA GLY A 74 -10.01 4.17 10.30
C GLY A 74 -8.81 3.49 9.63
N ASP A 75 -7.97 2.83 10.42
CA ASP A 75 -6.83 2.03 9.94
C ASP A 75 -7.28 0.90 8.99
N LEU A 76 -8.37 0.20 9.36
CA LEU A 76 -8.97 -0.85 8.54
C LEU A 76 -9.60 -0.29 7.26
N ASP A 77 -10.29 0.85 7.36
CA ASP A 77 -10.94 1.50 6.22
C ASP A 77 -9.91 1.91 5.17
N VAL A 78 -8.84 2.57 5.58
CA VAL A 78 -7.76 3.00 4.68
C VAL A 78 -7.01 1.80 4.10
N TYR A 79 -6.84 0.72 4.86
CA TYR A 79 -6.26 -0.52 4.35
C TYR A 79 -7.14 -1.20 3.30
N HIS A 80 -8.46 -1.30 3.52
CA HIS A 80 -9.38 -1.81 2.50
C HIS A 80 -9.40 -0.94 1.25
N LEU A 81 -9.36 0.38 1.39
CA LEU A 81 -9.26 1.29 0.25
C LEU A 81 -8.00 1.01 -0.59
N ALA A 82 -6.84 0.79 0.06
CA ALA A 82 -5.61 0.44 -0.65
C ALA A 82 -5.70 -0.88 -1.43
N ILE A 83 -6.38 -1.89 -0.86
CA ILE A 83 -6.66 -3.16 -1.55
C ILE A 83 -7.56 -2.93 -2.76
N ILE A 84 -8.67 -2.20 -2.58
CA ILE A 84 -9.64 -1.94 -3.65
C ILE A 84 -8.94 -1.20 -4.79
N LYS A 85 -8.15 -0.16 -4.50
CA LYS A 85 -7.38 0.56 -5.52
C LYS A 85 -6.37 -0.32 -6.24
N THR A 86 -5.76 -1.25 -5.53
CA THR A 86 -4.85 -2.23 -6.13
C THR A 86 -5.58 -3.15 -7.11
N LEU A 87 -6.74 -3.68 -6.71
CA LEU A 87 -7.56 -4.55 -7.54
C LEU A 87 -8.24 -3.81 -8.70
N ALA A 88 -8.51 -2.51 -8.54
CA ALA A 88 -9.11 -1.64 -9.54
C ALA A 88 -8.14 -1.19 -10.63
N ASN A 89 -6.85 -1.56 -10.56
CA ASN A 89 -5.87 -1.32 -11.60
C ASN A 89 -6.07 -2.27 -12.80
N ASN A 90 -7.20 -2.11 -13.47
CA ASN A 90 -7.63 -2.86 -14.65
C ASN A 90 -8.38 -1.93 -15.60
N PHE A 91 -8.75 -2.42 -16.78
CA PHE A 91 -9.39 -1.61 -17.83
C PHE A 91 -10.76 -0.99 -17.44
N GLN A 92 -11.39 -1.47 -16.37
CA GLN A 92 -12.68 -0.96 -15.88
C GLN A 92 -12.50 0.13 -14.81
N GLY A 93 -11.31 0.29 -14.25
CA GLY A 93 -11.07 1.18 -13.11
C GLY A 93 -11.86 0.79 -11.86
N ALA A 94 -12.32 -0.47 -11.76
CA ALA A 94 -13.12 -0.97 -10.65
C ALA A 94 -12.66 -2.37 -10.23
N ALA A 95 -12.68 -2.64 -8.94
CA ALA A 95 -12.36 -3.94 -8.38
C ALA A 95 -13.61 -4.82 -8.37
N PHE A 96 -13.58 -5.97 -9.04
CA PHE A 96 -14.61 -7.00 -8.84
C PHE A 96 -14.32 -7.78 -7.56
N THR A 97 -14.93 -7.35 -6.46
CA THR A 97 -14.62 -7.85 -5.11
C THR A 97 -15.79 -7.72 -4.16
N GLY A 98 -15.68 -8.30 -2.97
CA GLY A 98 -16.73 -8.29 -1.95
C GLY A 98 -16.14 -8.60 -0.57
N VAL A 99 -17.01 -8.70 0.43
CA VAL A 99 -16.62 -8.91 1.84
C VAL A 99 -15.71 -10.14 1.98
N ILE A 100 -16.17 -11.28 1.49
CA ILE A 100 -15.44 -12.55 1.61
C ILE A 100 -14.14 -12.52 0.79
N HIS A 101 -14.15 -11.91 -0.39
CA HIS A 101 -12.97 -11.85 -1.24
C HIS A 101 -11.86 -10.98 -0.60
N ILE A 102 -12.21 -9.80 -0.07
CA ILE A 102 -11.26 -8.95 0.66
C ILE A 102 -10.69 -9.69 1.87
N MET A 103 -11.52 -10.36 2.66
CA MET A 103 -11.06 -11.14 3.82
C MET A 103 -10.06 -12.23 3.41
N ARG A 104 -10.33 -12.97 2.33
CA ARG A 104 -9.37 -13.97 1.80
C ARG A 104 -8.09 -13.32 1.32
N PHE A 105 -8.19 -12.19 0.62
CA PHE A 105 -7.04 -11.47 0.08
C PHE A 105 -6.04 -11.07 1.19
N ILE A 106 -6.53 -10.71 2.37
CA ILE A 106 -5.70 -10.32 3.52
C ILE A 106 -5.35 -11.48 4.47
N GLY A 107 -5.80 -12.70 4.14
CA GLY A 107 -5.56 -13.90 4.94
C GLY A 107 -6.39 -13.99 6.22
N MET A 108 -7.54 -13.31 6.31
CA MET A 108 -8.47 -13.41 7.45
C MET A 108 -9.44 -14.59 7.30
N SER A 109 -9.83 -15.19 8.43
CA SER A 109 -10.83 -16.25 8.45
C SER A 109 -12.18 -15.77 7.93
N THR A 110 -12.71 -16.47 6.92
CA THR A 110 -14.05 -16.22 6.35
C THR A 110 -15.17 -16.92 7.12
N GLU A 111 -14.90 -17.49 8.29
CA GLU A 111 -15.93 -18.18 9.08
C GLU A 111 -16.51 -17.23 10.14
N GLN A 112 -15.67 -16.35 10.69
CA GLN A 112 -16.04 -15.43 11.76
C GLN A 112 -17.03 -14.37 11.28
N SER A 113 -18.25 -14.39 11.84
CA SER A 113 -19.32 -13.44 11.52
C SER A 113 -18.97 -11.99 11.85
N SER A 114 -18.29 -11.75 12.97
CA SER A 114 -17.84 -10.43 13.40
C SER A 114 -16.86 -9.80 12.41
N THR A 115 -15.92 -10.58 11.87
CA THR A 115 -14.96 -10.11 10.88
C THR A 115 -15.65 -9.76 9.55
N LYS A 116 -16.64 -10.57 9.11
CA LYS A 116 -17.47 -10.25 7.94
C LYS A 116 -18.23 -8.95 8.11
N ALA A 117 -18.90 -8.79 9.26
CA ALA A 117 -19.66 -7.58 9.58
C ALA A 117 -18.75 -6.35 9.57
N ARG A 118 -17.57 -6.44 10.20
CA ARG A 118 -16.60 -5.34 10.24
C ARG A 118 -16.07 -4.96 8.84
N THR A 119 -15.79 -5.95 7.98
CA THR A 119 -15.39 -5.68 6.58
C THR A 119 -16.53 -5.06 5.78
N LYS A 120 -17.77 -5.56 5.93
CA LYS A 120 -18.96 -4.94 5.31
C LYS A 120 -19.11 -3.48 5.73
N GLU A 121 -19.08 -3.20 7.03
CA GLU A 121 -19.21 -1.85 7.57
C GLU A 121 -18.10 -0.92 7.08
N SER A 122 -16.88 -1.43 6.94
CA SER A 122 -15.75 -0.68 6.38
C SER A 122 -16.01 -0.23 4.94
N LEU A 123 -16.51 -1.14 4.07
CA LEU A 123 -16.91 -0.79 2.71
C LEU A 123 -18.03 0.25 2.68
N LEU A 124 -19.06 0.08 3.52
CA LEU A 124 -20.15 1.03 3.61
C LEU A 124 -19.70 2.40 4.15
N ARG A 125 -18.75 2.45 5.08
CA ARG A 125 -18.15 3.71 5.55
C ARG A 125 -17.37 4.41 4.45
N LEU A 126 -16.50 3.69 3.73
CA LEU A 126 -15.75 4.24 2.59
C LEU A 126 -16.69 4.77 1.50
N GLN A 127 -17.82 4.11 1.27
CA GLN A 127 -18.83 4.57 0.34
C GLN A 127 -19.54 5.82 0.86
N LYS A 128 -19.99 5.82 2.12
CA LYS A 128 -20.65 6.96 2.76
C LYS A 128 -19.75 8.20 2.78
N THR A 129 -18.45 8.02 2.95
CA THR A 129 -17.46 9.12 2.92
C THR A 129 -17.03 9.49 1.50
N GLY A 130 -17.50 8.79 0.48
CA GLY A 130 -17.30 9.12 -0.92
C GLY A 130 -15.93 8.71 -1.48
N HIS A 131 -15.22 7.77 -0.86
CA HIS A 131 -13.95 7.25 -1.37
C HIS A 131 -14.13 6.08 -2.36
N ILE A 132 -15.28 5.41 -2.31
CA ILE A 132 -15.65 4.35 -3.25
C ILE A 132 -17.11 4.46 -3.66
N GLU A 133 -17.43 3.92 -4.84
CA GLU A 133 -18.79 3.66 -5.30
C GLU A 133 -18.93 2.14 -5.51
N ILE A 134 -20.07 1.57 -5.12
CA ILE A 134 -20.29 0.12 -5.17
C ILE A 134 -21.46 -0.16 -6.12
N TYR A 135 -21.26 -1.04 -7.09
CA TYR A 135 -22.25 -1.39 -8.11
C TYR A 135 -22.47 -2.91 -8.15
N GLU A 136 -23.70 -3.31 -8.48
CA GLU A 136 -24.06 -4.73 -8.63
C GLU A 136 -23.46 -5.36 -9.90
N ASP A 137 -23.41 -4.59 -10.99
CA ASP A 137 -23.02 -5.07 -12.30
C ASP A 137 -21.97 -4.19 -12.98
N LEU A 138 -21.47 -4.70 -14.10
CA LEU A 138 -20.43 -4.07 -14.90
C LEU A 138 -20.89 -2.75 -15.56
N SER A 139 -22.20 -2.54 -15.71
CA SER A 139 -22.71 -1.31 -16.32
C SER A 139 -22.56 -0.09 -15.40
N MET A 140 -22.35 -0.31 -14.10
CA MET A 140 -22.15 0.72 -13.08
C MET A 140 -23.25 1.78 -13.06
N LYS A 141 -24.50 1.38 -13.32
CA LYS A 141 -25.66 2.29 -13.35
C LYS A 141 -26.38 2.41 -12.01
N SER A 142 -26.37 1.33 -11.21
CA SER A 142 -27.10 1.26 -9.94
C SER A 142 -26.14 1.15 -8.76
N VAL A 143 -26.10 2.19 -7.94
CA VAL A 143 -25.28 2.22 -6.72
C VAL A 143 -25.95 1.37 -5.64
N MET A 144 -25.20 0.43 -5.08
CA MET A 144 -25.64 -0.45 -4.00
C MET A 144 -25.39 0.20 -2.66
N LEU A 145 -26.43 0.32 -1.83
CA LEU A 145 -26.33 0.87 -0.47
C LEU A 145 -26.27 -0.21 0.62
N ASP A 146 -26.57 -1.46 0.27
CA ASP A 146 -26.47 -2.62 1.15
C ASP A 146 -25.71 -3.75 0.47
N LEU A 147 -24.90 -4.47 1.26
CA LEU A 147 -24.00 -5.51 0.80
C LEU A 147 -24.34 -6.85 1.43
N LYS A 148 -24.50 -7.88 0.60
CA LYS A 148 -24.57 -9.28 1.03
C LYS A 148 -23.16 -9.82 1.16
N HIS A 149 -22.86 -10.50 2.25
CA HIS A 149 -21.50 -11.03 2.49
C HIS A 149 -21.01 -11.97 1.38
N ALA A 150 -21.92 -12.79 0.82
CA ALA A 150 -21.59 -13.80 -0.18
C ALA A 150 -21.39 -13.24 -1.61
N ASN A 151 -21.77 -11.99 -1.86
CA ASN A 151 -21.75 -11.41 -3.20
C ASN A 151 -20.45 -10.65 -3.44
N ASN A 152 -20.03 -10.64 -4.71
CA ASN A 152 -19.05 -9.71 -5.23
C ASN A 152 -19.75 -8.57 -5.96
N TYR A 153 -19.11 -7.42 -5.98
CA TYR A 153 -19.58 -6.15 -6.52
C TYR A 153 -18.48 -5.53 -7.37
N PHE A 154 -18.85 -4.58 -8.22
CA PHE A 154 -17.89 -3.71 -8.89
C PHE A 154 -17.68 -2.49 -7.99
N ILE A 155 -16.51 -2.41 -7.36
CA ILE A 155 -16.15 -1.33 -6.43
C ILE A 155 -15.18 -0.37 -7.11
N LYS A 156 -15.63 0.85 -7.39
CA LYS A 156 -14.86 1.88 -8.08
C LYS A 156 -14.30 2.89 -7.08
N PRO A 157 -12.96 3.06 -6.98
CA PRO A 157 -12.38 4.18 -6.24
C PRO A 157 -12.72 5.52 -6.90
N THR A 158 -13.03 6.55 -6.11
CA THR A 158 -13.46 7.86 -6.64
C THR A 158 -12.31 8.84 -6.84
N GLY A 159 -11.17 8.63 -6.18
CA GLY A 159 -10.06 9.59 -6.21
C GLY A 159 -10.22 10.76 -5.23
N LYS A 160 -11.23 10.72 -4.35
CA LYS A 160 -11.58 11.85 -3.47
C LYS A 160 -10.36 12.39 -2.72
N ASP A 161 -10.19 13.71 -2.79
CA ASP A 161 -9.14 14.53 -2.17
C ASP A 161 -7.70 14.32 -2.70
N GLU A 162 -7.49 13.45 -3.68
CA GLU A 162 -6.14 13.13 -4.21
C GLU A 162 -5.57 14.21 -5.14
N GLU A 163 -6.40 15.09 -5.67
CA GLU A 163 -5.97 16.20 -6.53
C GLU A 163 -5.19 17.27 -5.74
N TYR A 164 -5.52 17.45 -4.45
CA TYR A 164 -4.88 18.44 -3.59
C TYR A 164 -3.59 17.91 -2.99
N ASN A 165 -3.60 16.67 -2.49
CA ASN A 165 -2.44 16.06 -1.87
C ASN A 165 -2.60 14.54 -1.72
N PHE A 166 -1.57 13.78 -2.08
CA PHE A 166 -1.59 12.33 -1.93
C PHE A 166 -0.24 11.77 -1.45
N ALA A 167 -0.32 10.65 -0.74
CA ALA A 167 0.79 9.75 -0.48
C ALA A 167 0.91 8.74 -1.63
N LYS A 168 2.14 8.45 -2.04
CA LYS A 168 2.45 7.36 -2.98
C LYS A 168 2.59 6.06 -2.19
N VAL A 169 1.72 5.11 -2.46
CA VAL A 169 1.83 3.74 -1.93
C VAL A 169 2.25 2.83 -3.08
N PHE A 170 3.52 2.43 -3.09
CA PHE A 170 4.08 1.63 -4.17
C PHE A 170 3.61 0.19 -4.10
N TYR A 171 3.34 -0.43 -5.26
CA TYR A 171 2.79 -1.79 -5.27
C TYR A 171 3.73 -2.81 -4.63
N LYS A 172 5.05 -2.69 -4.85
CA LYS A 172 6.03 -3.61 -4.25
C LYS A 172 6.00 -3.58 -2.73
N ASP A 173 5.93 -2.38 -2.14
CA ASP A 173 5.85 -2.20 -0.70
C ASP A 173 4.53 -2.76 -0.15
N PHE A 174 3.42 -2.42 -0.81
CA PHE A 174 2.09 -2.86 -0.40
C PHE A 174 1.94 -4.38 -0.48
N GLN A 175 2.49 -5.01 -1.53
CA GLN A 175 2.52 -6.47 -1.66
C GLN A 175 3.24 -7.14 -0.49
N LYS A 176 4.37 -6.60 -0.03
CA LYS A 176 5.08 -7.11 1.15
C LYS A 176 4.22 -7.00 2.41
N ILE A 177 3.50 -5.89 2.61
CA ILE A 177 2.57 -5.70 3.74
C ILE A 177 1.43 -6.72 3.70
N VAL A 178 0.83 -6.93 2.52
CA VAL A 178 -0.26 -7.90 2.33
C VAL A 178 0.21 -9.34 2.59
N ALA A 179 1.41 -9.68 2.14
CA ALA A 179 1.99 -11.03 2.28
C ALA A 179 2.47 -11.36 3.70
N MET A 180 2.58 -10.36 4.58
CA MET A 180 3.08 -10.52 5.94
C MET A 180 2.21 -11.49 6.77
N LYS A 181 2.83 -12.30 7.62
CA LYS A 181 2.10 -13.14 8.59
C LYS A 181 1.81 -12.35 9.88
N SER A 182 0.85 -11.42 9.79
CA SER A 182 0.41 -10.60 10.92
C SER A 182 -1.11 -10.38 10.89
N ASP A 183 -1.71 -10.34 12.07
CA ASP A 183 -3.12 -9.93 12.28
C ASP A 183 -3.26 -8.39 12.37
N TYR A 184 -2.14 -7.68 12.53
CA TYR A 184 -2.09 -6.23 12.69
C TYR A 184 -1.78 -5.48 11.38
N LYS A 185 -1.94 -6.12 10.22
CA LYS A 185 -1.67 -5.50 8.89
C LYS A 185 -2.30 -4.12 8.71
N PRO A 186 -3.57 -3.86 9.10
CA PRO A 186 -4.15 -2.52 8.96
C PRO A 186 -3.37 -1.45 9.73
N LYS A 187 -2.94 -1.77 10.96
CA LYS A 187 -2.15 -0.87 11.81
C LYS A 187 -0.74 -0.67 11.28
N ILE A 188 -0.10 -1.75 10.82
CA ILE A 188 1.21 -1.69 10.16
C ILE A 188 1.14 -0.82 8.90
N PHE A 189 0.06 -0.97 8.12
CA PHE A 189 -0.18 -0.14 6.94
C PHE A 189 -0.43 1.33 7.30
N ALA A 190 -1.20 1.62 8.34
CA ALA A 190 -1.39 2.99 8.82
C ALA A 190 -0.07 3.64 9.27
N THR A 191 0.78 2.89 9.97
CA THR A 191 2.15 3.32 10.32
C THR A 191 3.01 3.55 9.07
N TYR A 192 3.01 2.62 8.11
CA TYR A 192 3.70 2.79 6.82
C TYR A 192 3.23 4.03 6.08
N LEU A 193 1.92 4.24 5.98
CA LEU A 193 1.30 5.36 5.28
C LEU A 193 1.70 6.70 5.91
N ASN A 194 1.81 6.75 7.24
CA ASN A 194 2.37 7.90 7.96
C ASN A 194 3.84 8.16 7.60
N MET A 195 4.66 7.12 7.44
CA MET A 195 6.06 7.34 7.04
C MET A 195 6.15 7.88 5.60
N VAL A 196 5.51 7.20 4.64
CA VAL A 196 5.63 7.54 3.21
C VAL A 196 4.81 8.77 2.81
N GLY A 197 3.74 9.07 3.53
CA GLY A 197 2.92 10.26 3.31
C GLY A 197 3.66 11.56 3.61
N TYR A 198 4.72 11.50 4.41
CA TYR A 198 5.60 12.63 4.71
C TYR A 198 6.93 12.59 3.95
N ILE A 199 7.08 11.68 2.97
CA ILE A 199 8.15 11.78 1.98
C ILE A 199 7.76 12.85 0.94
N PHE A 200 8.58 13.89 0.81
CA PHE A 200 8.34 14.98 -0.13
C PHE A 200 8.95 14.67 -1.50
N TYR A 201 8.12 14.24 -2.45
CA TYR A 201 8.54 14.03 -3.84
C TYR A 201 8.44 15.33 -4.64
N ASN A 202 9.44 16.21 -4.58
CA ASN A 202 9.61 17.29 -5.55
C ASN A 202 10.91 17.09 -6.35
N VAL A 203 11.19 17.95 -7.33
CA VAL A 203 12.36 17.79 -8.23
C VAL A 203 13.69 18.01 -7.50
N SER A 204 13.66 18.62 -6.32
CA SER A 204 14.84 19.12 -5.60
C SER A 204 15.06 18.51 -4.22
N ASN A 205 14.16 17.62 -3.76
CA ASN A 205 14.19 17.02 -2.43
C ASN A 205 14.56 15.55 -2.53
N ASP A 206 15.39 15.12 -1.59
CA ASP A 206 15.66 13.72 -1.35
C ASP A 206 14.38 13.02 -0.81
N PRO A 207 14.03 11.81 -1.27
CA PRO A 207 12.82 11.09 -0.88
C PRO A 207 12.95 10.47 0.51
N ILE A 208 12.98 11.33 1.54
CA ILE A 208 13.19 10.97 2.93
C ILE A 208 12.13 11.59 3.84
N SER A 209 11.76 10.84 4.87
CA SER A 209 10.82 11.22 5.92
C SER A 209 11.53 11.25 7.26
N PHE A 210 11.19 12.23 8.08
CA PHE A 210 11.71 12.40 9.44
C PHE A 210 10.55 12.71 10.41
N ILE A 211 9.38 12.13 10.14
CA ILE A 211 8.23 12.24 11.04
C ILE A 211 8.56 11.66 12.42
N LEU A 212 8.11 12.34 13.47
CA LEU A 212 8.31 11.87 14.85
C LEU A 212 7.39 10.68 15.14
N ILE A 213 7.86 9.74 15.97
CA ILE A 213 7.04 8.63 16.44
C ILE A 213 5.78 9.15 17.14
N ASP A 214 5.88 10.25 17.91
CA ASP A 214 4.72 10.84 18.59
C ASP A 214 3.68 11.41 17.61
N THR A 215 4.11 11.90 16.44
CA THR A 215 3.18 12.31 15.39
C THR A 215 2.43 11.10 14.86
N VAL A 216 3.13 9.99 14.56
CA VAL A 216 2.46 8.75 14.13
C VAL A 216 1.48 8.24 15.19
N VAL A 217 1.84 8.31 16.47
CA VAL A 217 0.95 7.96 17.60
C VAL A 217 -0.29 8.85 17.62
N LYS A 218 -0.12 10.17 17.43
CA LYS A 218 -1.22 11.13 17.38
C LYS A 218 -2.15 10.85 16.21
N ASP A 219 -1.60 10.70 15.01
CA ASP A 219 -2.32 10.57 13.74
C ASP A 219 -3.08 9.22 13.66
N THR A 220 -2.50 8.16 14.23
CA THR A 220 -3.09 6.81 14.16
C THR A 220 -3.86 6.39 15.41
N GLY A 221 -3.60 7.00 16.57
CA GLY A 221 -4.10 6.54 17.87
C GLY A 221 -3.46 5.22 18.36
N ILE A 222 -2.45 4.70 17.66
CA ILE A 222 -1.72 3.49 18.07
C ILE A 222 -0.76 3.86 19.20
N ASN A 223 -0.68 3.02 20.24
CA ASN A 223 0.26 3.27 21.34
C ASN A 223 1.73 3.29 20.84
N ARG A 224 2.55 4.13 21.46
CA ARG A 224 3.96 4.34 21.07
C ARG A 224 4.77 3.06 20.93
N LYS A 225 4.64 2.12 21.89
CA LYS A 225 5.35 0.84 21.86
C LYS A 225 5.02 0.03 20.60
N SER A 226 3.74 0.01 20.21
CA SER A 226 3.28 -0.71 19.02
C SER A 226 3.72 0.01 17.74
N VAL A 227 3.72 1.35 17.71
CA VAL A 227 4.27 2.10 16.57
C VAL A 227 5.74 1.74 16.35
N ILE A 228 6.56 1.76 17.40
CA ILE A 228 7.98 1.35 17.31
C ILE A 228 8.11 -0.07 16.77
N GLU A 229 7.31 -1.01 17.27
CA GLU A 229 7.33 -2.39 16.80
C GLU A 229 6.94 -2.51 15.33
N TYR A 230 5.91 -1.80 14.90
CA TYR A 230 5.48 -1.81 13.49
C TYR A 230 6.54 -1.18 12.57
N LEU A 231 7.22 -0.11 13.00
CA LEU A 231 8.36 0.45 12.26
C LEU A 231 9.51 -0.56 12.14
N LYS A 232 9.82 -1.30 13.22
CA LYS A 232 10.83 -2.39 13.18
C LYS A 232 10.44 -3.51 12.23
N ILE A 233 9.16 -3.88 12.18
CA ILE A 233 8.64 -4.85 11.22
C ILE A 233 8.81 -4.32 9.78
N LEU A 234 8.44 -3.07 9.51
CA LEU A 234 8.62 -2.45 8.18
C LEU A 234 10.08 -2.40 7.75
N HIS A 235 11.00 -2.22 8.70
CA HIS A 235 12.44 -2.32 8.48
C HIS A 235 12.89 -3.75 8.15
N LYS A 236 12.49 -4.71 8.99
CA LYS A 236 12.85 -6.13 8.84
C LYS A 236 12.35 -6.75 7.53
N GLU A 237 11.16 -6.35 7.09
CA GLU A 237 10.55 -6.82 5.84
C GLU A 237 11.07 -6.06 4.61
N GLU A 238 12.09 -5.23 4.78
CA GLU A 238 12.74 -4.48 3.71
C GLU A 238 11.76 -3.57 2.94
N ILE A 239 10.84 -2.92 3.66
CA ILE A 239 9.87 -1.98 3.08
C ILE A 239 10.38 -0.56 3.24
N LEU A 240 10.77 -0.21 4.47
CA LEU A 240 11.34 1.08 4.83
C LEU A 240 12.75 0.88 5.39
N PHE A 241 13.66 1.79 5.10
CA PHE A 241 15.00 1.78 5.67
C PHE A 241 15.15 2.94 6.65
N PHE A 242 15.76 2.68 7.81
CA PHE A 242 15.88 3.65 8.89
C PHE A 242 17.34 3.84 9.27
N VAL A 243 17.71 5.09 9.48
CA VAL A 243 18.92 5.48 10.19
C VAL A 243 18.54 6.44 11.31
N HIS A 244 19.28 6.43 12.39
CA HIS A 244 19.07 7.38 13.47
C HIS A 244 20.37 8.05 13.92
N PHE A 245 20.25 9.32 14.28
CA PHE A 245 21.33 10.13 14.81
C PHE A 245 20.96 10.68 16.18
N GLN A 246 21.97 10.75 17.05
CA GLN A 246 21.93 11.57 18.25
C GLN A 246 22.58 12.92 17.92
N ILE A 247 21.77 13.96 17.89
CA ILE A 247 22.14 15.32 17.50
C ILE A 247 22.40 16.13 18.76
N ASN A 248 23.57 16.78 18.82
CA ASN A 248 24.02 17.60 19.96
C ASN A 248 23.99 16.85 21.31
N ASN A 249 24.13 15.52 21.30
CA ASN A 249 24.01 14.62 22.47
C ASN A 249 22.64 14.60 23.17
N THR A 250 21.64 15.34 22.70
CA THR A 250 20.37 15.51 23.43
C THR A 250 19.18 14.95 22.68
N THR A 251 19.20 14.98 21.35
CA THR A 251 18.04 14.63 20.54
C THR A 251 18.34 13.40 19.69
N THR A 252 17.58 12.33 19.86
CA THR A 252 17.64 11.16 18.99
C THR A 252 16.55 11.25 17.94
N LYS A 253 16.90 11.13 16.66
CA LYS A 253 15.98 11.33 15.55
C LYS A 253 16.07 10.20 14.53
N ASN A 254 14.92 9.62 14.15
CA ASN A 254 14.86 8.70 13.02
C ASN A 254 14.70 9.45 11.69
N TYR A 255 15.38 8.92 10.68
CA TYR A 255 15.21 9.30 9.28
C TYR A 255 14.92 8.03 8.48
N CYS A 256 13.95 8.12 7.58
CA CYS A 256 13.34 6.99 6.92
C CYS A 256 13.24 7.24 5.41
N THR A 257 13.70 6.30 4.61
CA THR A 257 13.41 6.25 3.17
C THR A 257 12.66 4.96 2.86
N ARG A 258 12.17 4.82 1.63
CA ARG A 258 11.87 3.49 1.08
C ARG A 258 13.14 2.67 0.98
N TRP A 259 13.01 1.34 1.04
CA TRP A 259 14.14 0.41 1.01
C TRP A 259 15.03 0.56 -0.23
N ILE A 260 14.44 0.92 -1.38
CA ILE A 260 15.17 1.15 -2.63
C ILE A 260 16.27 2.23 -2.50
N HIS A 261 16.15 3.15 -1.54
CA HIS A 261 17.10 4.23 -1.29
C HIS A 261 18.03 3.98 -0.10
N LYS A 262 18.09 2.76 0.45
CA LYS A 262 18.84 2.45 1.69
C LYS A 262 20.29 2.92 1.69
N GLU A 263 20.95 2.84 0.53
CA GLU A 263 22.36 3.23 0.36
C GLU A 263 22.55 4.75 0.44
N ASP A 264 21.52 5.53 0.09
CA ASP A 264 21.53 6.99 0.08
C ASP A 264 21.00 7.60 1.40
N THR A 265 20.24 6.83 2.19
CA THR A 265 19.51 7.31 3.38
C THR A 265 20.40 8.09 4.35
N ALA A 266 21.55 7.53 4.73
CA ALA A 266 22.44 8.17 5.70
C ALA A 266 22.98 9.51 5.18
N LYS A 267 23.33 9.57 3.89
CA LYS A 267 23.84 10.78 3.24
C LYS A 267 22.79 11.88 3.23
N TRP A 268 21.57 11.57 2.80
CA TRP A 268 20.46 12.52 2.77
C TRP A 268 20.06 12.99 4.17
N ALA A 269 20.01 12.05 5.13
CA ALA A 269 19.64 12.34 6.50
C ALA A 269 20.64 13.28 7.21
N VAL A 270 21.94 13.11 6.96
CA VAL A 270 22.98 14.03 7.49
C VAL A 270 22.76 15.45 6.98
N GLY A 271 22.62 15.65 5.65
CA GLY A 271 22.42 16.98 5.09
C GLY A 271 21.17 17.68 5.62
N LEU A 272 20.07 16.92 5.79
CA LEU A 272 18.85 17.45 6.41
C LEU A 272 19.03 17.76 7.89
N ALA A 273 19.72 16.91 8.64
CA ALA A 273 19.99 17.15 10.05
C ALA A 273 20.84 18.42 10.24
N GLU A 274 21.87 18.64 9.42
CA GLU A 274 22.71 19.85 9.50
C GLU A 274 21.88 21.10 9.25
N PHE A 275 21.03 21.07 8.23
CA PHE A 275 20.12 22.17 7.90
C PHE A 275 19.11 22.46 9.01
N HIS A 276 18.40 21.44 9.50
CA HIS A 276 17.33 21.62 10.48
C HIS A 276 17.84 22.01 11.87
N TYR A 277 18.97 21.45 12.30
CA TYR A 277 19.52 21.68 13.63
C TYR A 277 20.61 22.76 13.65
N LYS A 278 20.93 23.36 12.50
CA LYS A 278 21.94 24.42 12.34
C LYS A 278 23.26 24.04 13.01
N THR A 279 23.74 22.84 12.71
CA THR A 279 24.92 22.23 13.34
C THR A 279 25.68 21.40 12.31
N ASP A 280 26.95 21.09 12.59
CA ASP A 280 27.80 20.32 11.67
C ASP A 280 27.70 18.80 11.95
N ARG A 281 28.00 17.99 10.94
CA ARG A 281 28.09 16.53 11.05
C ARG A 281 28.97 16.04 12.19
N SER A 282 30.00 16.80 12.58
CA SER A 282 30.87 16.49 13.72
C SER A 282 30.12 16.43 15.06
N LYS A 283 28.93 17.02 15.16
CA LYS A 283 28.05 17.03 16.33
C LYS A 283 27.03 15.89 16.33
N PHE A 284 27.03 15.05 15.29
CA PHE A 284 26.19 13.86 15.23
C PHE A 284 26.94 12.67 15.81
N LYS A 285 26.34 12.02 16.81
CA LYS A 285 26.76 10.71 17.30
C LYS A 285 25.81 9.66 16.77
N GLY A 286 26.33 8.47 16.47
CA GLY A 286 25.56 7.38 15.89
C GLY A 286 25.57 7.38 14.36
N GLY A 287 24.43 7.06 13.76
CA GLY A 287 24.32 6.47 12.41
C GLY A 287 23.93 5.00 12.45
N GLY A 288 23.30 4.56 13.54
CA GLY A 288 22.84 3.19 13.70
C GLY A 288 21.73 2.88 12.69
N GLU A 289 21.86 1.74 12.03
CA GLU A 289 20.80 1.22 11.16
C GLU A 289 19.65 0.68 12.01
N GLY A 290 18.42 0.96 11.58
CA GLY A 290 17.20 0.56 12.25
C GLY A 290 16.53 1.67 13.06
N VAL A 291 15.45 1.29 13.74
CA VAL A 291 14.51 2.20 14.40
C VAL A 291 14.92 2.45 15.85
N SER A 292 15.22 3.71 16.16
CA SER A 292 15.38 4.20 17.53
C SER A 292 14.03 4.54 18.15
N ASP A 293 13.95 4.51 19.48
CA ASP A 293 12.77 4.91 20.23
C ASP A 293 12.62 6.44 20.40
N GLU A 294 13.53 7.24 19.82
CA GLU A 294 13.59 8.71 19.87
C GLU A 294 13.62 9.31 21.28
N ARG A 295 14.05 8.53 22.29
CA ARG A 295 14.28 9.11 23.62
C ARG A 295 15.62 9.83 23.60
N GLY A 296 15.62 11.09 24.08
CA GLY A 296 16.85 11.74 24.47
C GLY A 296 17.51 10.95 25.60
N VAL A 297 18.84 11.05 25.73
CA VAL A 297 19.54 10.47 26.88
C VAL A 297 18.92 11.08 28.13
N SER A 298 18.29 10.24 28.95
CA SER A 298 17.81 10.60 30.29
C SER A 298 18.99 10.86 31.21
#